data_AF-A0A354R7I0-F1
#
_entry.id   AF-A0A354R7I0-F1
#
_cell.length_a   1.000
_cell.length_b   1.000
_cell.length_c   1.000
_cell.angle_alpha   90.00
_cell.angle_beta   90.00
_cell.angle_gamma   90.00
#
_symmetry.space_group_name_H-M   'P 1'
#
loop_
_entity.id
_entity.type
_entity.pdbx_description
1 polymer ?
#
loop_
_entity_poly.entity_id
_entity_poly.type
_entity_poly.pdbx_seq_one_letter_code
_entity_poly.pdbx_strand_id
1 'polypeptide(L)'
;MRRGRRGEFCGDAERHYRCDRRQFRRIRSAAGRSAAQTARGRKREVKTKKKVNSIQDIVDLASAFYGSAVLFAALEVDLFGQVAAGTLDVKARGMRLLADACVALGLLEKKGEAYRNSPPAQMTLLPGAPADLTKAIRYNRDVYGAWGKLAEFARTGRPVEKPEIHLGADATRTKAFAAAMFGRAMGIGRGVVPLLDLPRRDGARVLDLAGGPGAYAILMCEKFPKLRV
;
A
#
# COMPACT_ATOMS: atom_id res chain seq x y z
N MET A 1 -3.58 -3.64 62.06
CA MET A 1 -2.17 -3.18 61.84
C MET A 1 -1.53 -4.21 60.91
N ARG A 2 -0.96 -3.97 59.73
CA ARG A 2 -0.31 -2.81 59.08
C ARG A 2 -0.61 -2.83 57.56
N ARG A 3 -0.69 -1.64 56.95
CA ARG A 3 -0.72 -1.39 55.49
C ARG A 3 0.70 -1.49 54.90
N GLY A 4 0.82 -1.93 53.64
CA GLY A 4 2.01 -1.75 52.78
C GLY A 4 1.60 -1.66 51.31
N ARG A 5 1.28 -0.45 50.84
CA ARG A 5 1.96 0.34 49.79
C ARG A 5 2.08 -0.31 48.41
N ARG A 6 1.25 0.21 47.49
CA ARG A 6 1.43 0.18 46.03
C ARG A 6 2.63 1.06 45.68
N GLY A 7 3.56 0.55 44.89
CA GLY A 7 4.64 1.33 44.28
C GLY A 7 4.23 1.79 42.90
N GLU A 8 4.16 3.10 42.72
CA GLU A 8 4.09 3.81 41.45
C GLU A 8 5.43 3.66 40.71
N PHE A 9 5.41 3.33 39.43
CA PHE A 9 6.55 3.45 38.53
C PHE A 9 6.21 4.51 37.48
N CYS A 10 6.56 5.76 37.78
CA CYS A 10 6.61 6.86 36.84
C CYS A 10 7.98 7.55 37.02
N GLY A 11 8.73 7.68 35.92
CA GLY A 11 9.95 8.49 35.85
C GLY A 11 11.21 7.73 35.46
N ASP A 12 11.56 7.77 34.17
CA ASP A 12 12.94 8.03 33.67
C ASP A 12 13.09 7.57 32.21
N ALA A 13 12.44 8.29 31.28
CA ALA A 13 12.61 8.07 29.83
C ALA A 13 13.24 9.26 29.08
N GLU A 14 13.61 10.35 29.76
CA GLU A 14 14.05 11.59 29.10
C GLU A 14 15.56 11.89 29.17
N ARG A 15 16.41 10.98 29.65
CA ARG A 15 17.87 11.24 29.83
C ARG A 15 18.83 10.54 28.86
N HIS A 16 18.37 9.97 27.75
CA HIS A 16 19.26 9.27 26.80
C HIS A 16 19.31 9.81 25.35
N TYR A 17 18.77 11.01 25.10
CA TYR A 17 18.81 11.63 23.76
C TYR A 17 19.71 12.88 23.65
N ARG A 18 20.93 12.83 24.21
CA ARG A 18 21.95 13.88 23.97
C ARG A 18 23.38 13.31 23.89
N CYS A 19 23.69 12.64 22.77
CA CYS A 19 25.02 12.52 22.19
C CYS A 19 24.78 11.82 20.84
N ASP A 20 24.93 12.44 19.67
CA ASP A 20 26.22 12.64 19.03
C ASP A 20 25.98 13.44 17.73
N ARG A 21 26.28 14.74 17.76
CA ARG A 21 26.17 15.66 16.60
C ARG A 21 27.52 16.07 16.04
N ARG A 22 28.62 15.39 16.43
CA ARG A 22 29.99 15.80 16.05
C ARG A 22 30.76 14.79 15.20
N GLN A 23 30.22 13.60 14.91
CA GLN A 23 30.87 12.65 13.99
C GLN A 23 30.48 12.75 12.50
N PHE A 24 29.47 13.54 12.12
CA PHE A 24 29.02 13.63 10.72
C PHE A 24 29.78 14.61 9.81
N ARG A 25 30.90 15.21 10.26
CA ARG A 25 31.62 16.27 9.52
C ARG A 25 32.93 15.86 8.84
N ARG A 26 33.27 14.57 8.73
CA ARG A 26 34.59 14.14 8.20
C ARG A 26 34.58 13.09 7.08
N ILE A 27 33.59 13.11 6.19
CA ILE A 27 33.66 12.37 4.90
C ILE A 27 33.14 13.25 3.76
N ARG A 28 33.75 14.42 3.58
CA ARG A 28 33.61 15.26 2.38
C ARG A 28 34.91 15.99 2.07
N SER A 29 35.95 15.24 1.75
CA SER A 29 37.05 15.78 0.93
C SER A 29 37.81 14.64 0.29
N ALA A 30 38.09 14.79 -1.00
CA ALA A 30 38.88 13.91 -1.87
C ALA A 30 38.13 12.76 -2.56
N ALA A 31 37.35 13.10 -3.60
CA ALA A 31 37.45 12.42 -4.89
C ALA A 31 36.68 13.20 -5.98
N GLY A 32 37.42 13.71 -6.97
CA GLY A 32 36.97 13.75 -8.37
C GLY A 32 35.93 14.79 -8.78
N ARG A 33 36.39 16.02 -9.00
CA ARG A 33 35.86 16.88 -10.06
C ARG A 33 36.12 16.19 -11.41
N SER A 34 35.17 15.40 -11.92
CA SER A 34 35.03 15.03 -13.35
C SER A 34 33.89 14.03 -13.58
N ALA A 35 32.63 14.50 -13.47
CA ALA A 35 31.46 13.82 -14.05
C ALA A 35 30.20 14.72 -14.03
N ALA A 36 30.37 16.06 -14.03
CA ALA A 36 29.26 17.00 -13.82
C ALA A 36 28.52 17.38 -15.12
N GLN A 37 28.79 16.72 -16.25
CA GLN A 37 28.20 17.07 -17.54
C GLN A 37 27.78 15.81 -18.28
N THR A 38 26.67 15.19 -17.90
CA THR A 38 25.75 14.43 -18.79
C THR A 38 24.64 13.76 -17.97
N ALA A 39 23.81 14.56 -17.29
CA ALA A 39 22.54 14.06 -16.76
C ALA A 39 21.54 15.21 -16.61
N ARG A 40 21.19 15.87 -17.72
CA ARG A 40 20.02 16.75 -17.77
C ARG A 40 18.76 15.87 -17.88
N GLY A 41 18.50 15.10 -16.82
CA GLY A 41 17.27 14.33 -16.68
C GLY A 41 16.09 15.30 -16.66
N ARG A 42 15.10 15.09 -17.53
CA ARG A 42 13.80 15.75 -17.44
C ARG A 42 13.28 15.54 -16.02
N LYS A 43 13.17 16.62 -15.24
CA LYS A 43 12.43 16.60 -13.98
C LYS A 43 11.01 16.15 -14.33
N ARG A 44 10.65 14.91 -14.02
CA ARG A 44 9.27 14.47 -14.06
C ARG A 44 8.54 15.29 -13.01
N GLU A 45 7.67 16.17 -13.47
CA GLU A 45 6.80 16.96 -12.61
C GLU A 45 5.91 15.98 -11.85
N VAL A 46 6.18 15.84 -10.55
CA VAL A 46 5.32 15.06 -9.67
C VAL A 46 4.02 15.83 -9.58
N LYS A 47 2.96 15.35 -10.24
CA LYS A 47 1.62 15.95 -10.16
C LYS A 47 1.26 16.12 -8.69
N THR A 48 1.23 17.37 -8.24
CA THR A 48 0.75 17.74 -6.91
C THR A 48 -0.68 17.21 -6.73
N LYS A 49 -0.98 16.61 -5.57
CA LYS A 49 -2.33 16.14 -5.22
C LYS A 49 -3.34 17.25 -5.54
N LYS A 50 -4.45 16.90 -6.21
CA LYS A 50 -5.54 17.83 -6.54
C LYS A 50 -6.03 18.45 -5.23
N LYS A 51 -5.84 19.77 -5.05
CA LYS A 51 -6.41 20.52 -3.93
C LYS A 51 -7.88 20.77 -4.23
N VAL A 52 -8.72 20.75 -3.20
CA VAL A 52 -10.13 21.13 -3.31
C VAL A 52 -10.18 22.64 -3.47
N ASN A 53 -10.55 23.12 -4.66
CA ASN A 53 -10.54 24.55 -5.00
C ASN A 53 -11.90 25.06 -5.49
N SER A 54 -12.91 24.18 -5.59
CA SER A 54 -14.23 24.49 -6.13
C SER A 54 -15.34 23.69 -5.44
N ILE A 55 -16.60 24.12 -5.61
CA ILE A 55 -17.78 23.35 -5.17
C ILE A 55 -17.79 21.97 -5.85
N GLN A 56 -17.44 21.91 -7.14
CA GLN A 56 -17.37 20.64 -7.86
C GLN A 56 -16.36 19.69 -7.23
N ASP A 57 -15.18 20.17 -6.80
CA ASP A 57 -14.19 19.32 -6.13
C ASP A 57 -14.72 18.74 -4.81
N ILE A 58 -15.58 19.47 -4.09
CA ILE A 58 -16.21 18.97 -2.86
C ILE A 58 -17.20 17.85 -3.19
N VAL A 59 -18.03 18.06 -4.21
CA VAL A 59 -19.00 17.04 -4.67
C VAL A 59 -18.29 15.80 -5.19
N ASP A 60 -17.23 15.98 -5.97
CA ASP A 60 -16.37 14.90 -6.47
C ASP A 60 -15.75 14.12 -5.32
N LEU A 61 -15.21 14.81 -4.31
CA LEU A 61 -14.62 14.18 -3.13
C LEU A 61 -15.66 13.42 -2.31
N ALA A 62 -16.83 14.01 -2.08
CA ALA A 62 -17.93 13.37 -1.36
C ALA A 62 -18.44 12.11 -2.06
N SER A 63 -18.32 12.05 -3.39
CA SER A 63 -18.80 10.95 -4.24
C SER A 63 -17.69 9.97 -4.67
N ALA A 64 -16.43 10.25 -4.36
CA ALA A 64 -15.27 9.48 -4.83
C ALA A 64 -15.31 8.00 -4.46
N PHE A 65 -16.05 7.65 -3.40
CA PHE A 65 -16.19 6.28 -2.94
C PHE A 65 -17.00 5.39 -3.90
N TYR A 66 -17.89 5.93 -4.73
CA TYR A 66 -18.70 5.12 -5.64
C TYR A 66 -17.84 4.28 -6.59
N GLY A 67 -16.79 4.87 -7.16
CA GLY A 67 -15.85 4.14 -8.01
C GLY A 67 -15.10 3.04 -7.25
N SER A 68 -14.78 3.28 -5.98
CA SER A 68 -14.14 2.27 -5.12
C SER A 68 -15.11 1.12 -4.81
N ALA A 69 -16.38 1.42 -4.52
CA ALA A 69 -17.41 0.40 -4.29
C ALA A 69 -17.63 -0.50 -5.52
N VAL A 70 -17.65 0.08 -6.73
CA VAL A 70 -17.74 -0.69 -7.99
C VAL A 70 -16.52 -1.60 -8.16
N LEU A 71 -15.31 -1.08 -7.96
CA LEU A 71 -14.08 -1.89 -8.04
C LEU A 71 -14.09 -3.05 -7.04
N PHE A 72 -14.49 -2.80 -5.81
CA PHE A 72 -14.54 -3.84 -4.77
C PHE A 72 -15.59 -4.91 -5.10
N ALA A 73 -16.78 -4.50 -5.53
CA ALA A 73 -17.84 -5.43 -5.94
C ALA A 73 -17.39 -6.29 -7.12
N ALA A 74 -16.76 -5.70 -8.15
CA ALA A 74 -16.24 -6.43 -9.31
C ALA A 74 -15.17 -7.47 -8.93
N LEU A 75 -14.29 -7.16 -7.98
CA LEU A 75 -13.31 -8.12 -7.46
C LEU A 75 -13.93 -9.20 -6.56
N GLU A 76 -15.02 -8.89 -5.85
CA GLU A 76 -15.70 -9.83 -4.96
C GLU A 76 -16.45 -10.90 -5.74
N VAL A 77 -17.08 -10.54 -6.86
CA VAL A 77 -17.78 -11.47 -7.75
C VAL A 77 -16.88 -12.06 -8.84
N ASP A 78 -15.57 -11.83 -8.78
CA ASP A 78 -14.57 -12.27 -9.77
C ASP A 78 -14.91 -11.87 -11.23
N LEU A 79 -15.43 -10.66 -11.42
CA LEU A 79 -15.88 -10.17 -12.73
C LEU A 79 -14.73 -10.20 -13.75
N PHE A 80 -13.54 -9.70 -13.39
CA PHE A 80 -12.40 -9.62 -14.31
C PHE A 80 -11.90 -11.01 -14.73
N GLY A 81 -11.94 -11.98 -13.81
CA GLY A 81 -11.61 -13.38 -14.09
C GLY A 81 -12.61 -14.01 -15.06
N GLN A 82 -13.91 -13.81 -14.83
CA GLN A 82 -14.96 -14.27 -15.74
C GLN A 82 -14.84 -13.66 -17.14
N VAL A 83 -14.50 -12.36 -17.25
CA VAL A 83 -14.23 -11.71 -18.53
C VAL A 83 -13.02 -12.34 -19.24
N ALA A 84 -11.93 -12.56 -18.51
CA ALA A 84 -10.72 -13.18 -19.07
C ALA A 84 -10.96 -14.62 -19.54
N ALA A 85 -11.81 -15.37 -18.84
CA ALA A 85 -12.20 -16.74 -19.18
C ALA A 85 -13.32 -16.83 -20.23
N GLY A 86 -13.93 -15.71 -20.62
CA GLY A 86 -15.07 -15.69 -21.53
C GLY A 86 -16.35 -16.30 -20.93
N THR A 87 -16.46 -16.34 -19.60
CA THR A 87 -17.57 -16.98 -18.87
C THR A 87 -18.54 -15.98 -18.22
N LEU A 88 -18.33 -14.68 -18.41
CA LEU A 88 -19.17 -13.64 -17.82
C LEU A 88 -20.64 -13.78 -18.27
N ASP A 89 -21.55 -14.02 -17.32
CA ASP A 89 -23.00 -14.03 -17.55
C ASP A 89 -23.65 -12.71 -17.12
N VAL A 90 -24.09 -11.93 -18.10
CA VAL A 90 -24.80 -10.64 -17.90
C VAL A 90 -26.33 -10.75 -18.09
N LYS A 91 -26.91 -11.94 -17.99
CA LYS A 91 -28.38 -12.12 -17.96
C LYS A 91 -29.00 -11.49 -16.71
N ALA A 92 -28.32 -11.63 -15.58
CA ALA A 92 -28.73 -10.96 -14.36
C ALA A 92 -28.52 -9.44 -14.48
N ARG A 93 -29.59 -8.66 -14.26
CA ARG A 93 -29.55 -7.19 -14.35
C ARG A 93 -28.43 -6.58 -13.50
N GLY A 94 -28.21 -7.09 -12.28
CA GLY A 94 -27.17 -6.61 -11.38
C GLY A 94 -25.75 -6.78 -11.96
N MET A 95 -25.45 -7.95 -12.53
CA MET A 95 -24.14 -8.22 -13.13
C MET A 95 -23.89 -7.34 -14.35
N ARG A 96 -24.92 -7.14 -15.19
CA ARG A 96 -24.84 -6.23 -16.34
C ARG A 96 -24.54 -4.79 -15.91
N LEU A 97 -25.28 -4.28 -14.92
CA LEU A 97 -25.05 -2.92 -14.39
C LEU A 97 -23.66 -2.76 -13.77
N LEU A 98 -23.15 -3.79 -13.07
CA LEU A 98 -21.80 -3.78 -12.53
C LEU A 98 -20.74 -3.76 -13.63
N ALA A 99 -20.91 -4.57 -14.68
CA ALA A 99 -20.02 -4.57 -15.84
C ALA A 99 -20.05 -3.23 -16.58
N ASP A 100 -21.23 -2.65 -16.81
CA ASP A 100 -21.39 -1.33 -17.44
C ASP A 100 -20.78 -0.21 -16.57
N ALA A 101 -20.90 -0.28 -15.25
CA ALA A 101 -20.21 0.65 -14.34
C ALA A 101 -18.68 0.51 -14.44
N CYS A 102 -18.17 -0.72 -14.57
CA CYS A 102 -16.74 -0.95 -14.80
C CYS A 102 -16.29 -0.39 -16.17
N VAL A 103 -17.14 -0.40 -17.19
CA VAL A 103 -16.88 0.26 -18.47
C VAL A 103 -16.80 1.78 -18.28
N ALA A 104 -17.77 2.37 -17.57
CA ALA A 104 -17.79 3.82 -17.30
C ALA A 104 -16.54 4.30 -16.52
N LEU A 105 -15.99 3.44 -15.66
CA LEU A 105 -14.74 3.70 -14.93
C LEU A 105 -13.47 3.39 -15.73
N GLY A 106 -13.59 2.85 -16.95
CA GLY A 106 -12.46 2.45 -17.79
C GLY A 106 -11.73 1.19 -17.29
N LEU A 107 -12.36 0.40 -16.41
CA LEU A 107 -11.83 -0.89 -15.96
C LEU A 107 -12.09 -1.99 -17.01
N LEU A 108 -13.21 -1.88 -17.73
CA LEU A 108 -13.55 -2.73 -18.86
C LEU A 108 -13.71 -1.89 -20.14
N GLU A 109 -13.60 -2.57 -21.27
CA GLU A 109 -14.00 -2.09 -22.59
C GLU A 109 -15.24 -2.89 -23.04
N LYS A 110 -16.14 -2.27 -23.80
CA LYS A 110 -17.36 -2.91 -24.32
C LYS A 110 -17.45 -2.71 -25.84
N LYS A 111 -17.73 -3.79 -26.57
CA LYS A 111 -18.02 -3.77 -28.01
C LYS A 111 -19.29 -4.59 -28.28
N GLY A 112 -20.39 -3.91 -28.56
CA GLY A 112 -21.71 -4.54 -28.61
C GLY A 112 -22.06 -5.15 -27.24
N GLU A 113 -22.34 -6.45 -27.21
CA GLU A 113 -22.65 -7.20 -25.98
C GLU A 113 -21.41 -7.82 -25.30
N ALA A 114 -20.23 -7.69 -25.91
CA ALA A 114 -19.01 -8.30 -25.39
C ALA A 114 -18.21 -7.32 -24.51
N TYR A 115 -17.72 -7.82 -23.38
CA TYR A 115 -16.83 -7.09 -22.45
C TYR A 115 -15.40 -7.63 -22.57
N ARG A 116 -14.42 -6.75 -22.37
CA ARG A 116 -13.00 -7.09 -22.28
C ARG A 116 -12.37 -6.33 -21.12
N ASN A 117 -11.38 -6.93 -20.46
CA ASN A 117 -10.57 -6.21 -19.50
C ASN A 117 -9.81 -5.10 -20.23
N SER A 118 -9.84 -3.88 -19.69
CA SER A 118 -8.92 -2.83 -20.14
C SER A 118 -7.47 -3.28 -19.92
N PRO A 119 -6.47 -2.69 -20.63
CA PRO A 119 -5.07 -3.05 -20.41
C PRO A 119 -4.61 -2.94 -18.94
N PRO A 120 -4.97 -1.86 -18.18
CA PRO A 120 -4.65 -1.79 -16.75
C PRO A 120 -5.34 -2.89 -15.93
N ALA A 121 -6.61 -3.19 -16.19
CA ALA A 121 -7.34 -4.24 -15.47
C ALA A 121 -6.74 -5.63 -15.73
N GLN A 122 -6.39 -5.94 -16.98
CA GLN A 122 -5.75 -7.20 -17.34
C GLN A 122 -4.39 -7.39 -16.64
N MET A 123 -3.63 -6.31 -16.46
CA MET A 123 -2.32 -6.35 -15.81
C MET A 123 -2.36 -6.42 -14.28
N THR A 124 -3.45 -5.94 -13.66
CA THR A 124 -3.47 -5.65 -12.21
C THR A 124 -4.64 -6.24 -11.42
N LEU A 125 -5.76 -6.55 -12.07
CA LEU A 125 -7.00 -6.98 -11.41
C LEU A 125 -7.29 -8.48 -11.59
N LEU A 126 -6.29 -9.25 -12.05
CA LEU A 126 -6.34 -10.70 -12.15
C LEU A 126 -5.34 -11.35 -11.19
N PRO A 127 -5.76 -12.40 -10.45
CA PRO A 127 -4.84 -13.19 -9.65
C PRO A 127 -3.69 -13.74 -10.51
N GLY A 128 -2.44 -13.49 -10.10
CA GLY A 128 -1.24 -13.98 -10.80
C GLY A 128 -0.81 -13.16 -12.01
N ALA A 129 -1.48 -12.05 -12.33
CA ALA A 129 -1.00 -11.12 -13.35
C ALA A 129 0.36 -10.51 -12.97
N PRO A 130 1.16 -10.03 -13.94
CA PRO A 130 2.52 -9.50 -13.68
C PRO A 130 2.58 -8.40 -12.61
N ALA A 131 1.50 -7.61 -12.50
CA ALA A 131 1.33 -6.57 -11.50
C ALA A 131 0.05 -6.78 -10.69
N ASP A 132 -0.29 -8.02 -10.34
CA ASP A 132 -1.46 -8.38 -9.52
C ASP A 132 -1.55 -7.51 -8.24
N LEU A 133 -2.56 -6.65 -8.20
CA LEU A 133 -2.92 -5.79 -7.09
C LEU A 133 -4.15 -6.29 -6.33
N THR A 134 -4.76 -7.42 -6.73
CA THR A 134 -6.04 -7.88 -6.19
C THR A 134 -6.00 -8.00 -4.67
N LYS A 135 -4.95 -8.60 -4.11
CA LYS A 135 -4.77 -8.74 -2.65
C LYS A 135 -4.61 -7.40 -1.95
N ALA A 136 -3.83 -6.48 -2.53
CA ALA A 136 -3.63 -5.15 -1.97
C ALA A 136 -4.93 -4.32 -1.98
N ILE A 137 -5.73 -4.43 -3.04
CA ILE A 137 -7.03 -3.75 -3.15
C ILE A 137 -8.05 -4.36 -2.20
N ARG A 138 -8.04 -5.69 -1.98
CA ARG A 138 -8.91 -6.35 -0.99
C ARG A 138 -8.73 -5.76 0.41
N TYR A 139 -7.51 -5.42 0.82
CA TYR A 139 -7.28 -4.74 2.10
C TYR A 139 -8.00 -3.38 2.19
N ASN A 140 -8.05 -2.60 1.09
CA ASN A 140 -8.79 -1.33 1.09
C ASN A 140 -10.28 -1.53 1.36
N ARG A 141 -10.87 -2.62 0.83
CA ARG A 141 -12.25 -3.03 1.13
C ARG A 141 -12.39 -3.41 2.60
N ASP A 142 -11.46 -4.18 3.15
CA ASP A 142 -11.51 -4.63 4.55
C ASP A 142 -11.53 -3.47 5.55
N VAL A 143 -10.81 -2.38 5.24
CA VAL A 143 -10.78 -1.17 6.09
C VAL A 143 -11.84 -0.14 5.73
N TYR A 144 -12.58 -0.32 4.64
CA TYR A 144 -13.56 0.66 4.13
C TYR A 144 -14.62 1.01 5.19
N GLY A 145 -15.10 0.03 5.94
CA GLY A 145 -16.04 0.23 7.05
C GLY A 145 -15.47 1.11 8.18
N ALA A 146 -14.20 0.91 8.53
CA ALA A 146 -13.50 1.74 9.52
C ALA A 146 -13.38 3.20 9.07
N TRP A 147 -13.13 3.44 7.77
CA TRP A 147 -13.09 4.80 7.21
C TRP A 147 -14.45 5.51 7.29
N GLY A 148 -15.56 4.77 7.18
CA GLY A 148 -16.91 5.30 7.40
C GLY A 148 -17.15 5.79 8.84
N LYS A 149 -16.34 5.34 9.81
CA LYS A 149 -16.41 5.72 11.23
C LYS A 149 -15.42 6.80 11.63
N LEU A 150 -14.82 7.52 10.67
CA LEU A 150 -13.79 8.53 10.98
C LEU A 150 -14.27 9.62 11.95
N ALA A 151 -15.56 9.98 11.90
CA ALA A 151 -16.15 10.93 12.85
C ALA A 151 -16.17 10.40 14.30
N GLU A 152 -16.37 9.10 14.50
CA GLU A 152 -16.28 8.46 15.82
C GLU A 152 -14.84 8.50 16.34
N PHE A 153 -13.87 8.14 15.50
CA PHE A 153 -12.44 8.26 15.83
C PHE A 153 -12.08 9.70 16.22
N ALA A 154 -12.50 10.70 15.43
CA ALA A 154 -12.19 12.10 15.69
C ALA A 154 -12.75 12.61 17.02
N ARG A 155 -13.95 12.14 17.42
CA ARG A 155 -14.57 12.54 18.69
C ARG A 155 -13.95 11.85 19.91
N THR A 156 -13.55 10.59 19.77
CA THR A 156 -13.15 9.74 20.91
C THR A 156 -11.63 9.63 21.07
N GLY A 157 -10.88 9.84 19.99
CA GLY A 157 -9.44 9.55 19.92
C GLY A 157 -9.11 8.05 20.00
N ARG A 158 -10.10 7.16 19.92
CA ARG A 158 -9.93 5.71 20.09
C ARG A 158 -10.12 4.96 18.77
N PRO A 159 -9.39 3.86 18.53
CA PRO A 159 -9.60 3.02 17.35
C PRO A 159 -11.06 2.57 17.24
N VAL A 160 -11.64 2.70 16.04
CA VAL A 160 -13.03 2.29 15.71
C VAL A 160 -13.14 0.80 15.38
N GLU A 161 -12.00 0.13 15.27
CA GLU A 161 -11.87 -1.31 15.19
C GLU A 161 -10.70 -1.76 16.08
N LYS A 162 -10.85 -2.95 16.66
CA LYS A 162 -9.83 -3.57 17.51
C LYS A 162 -8.63 -4.00 16.65
N PRO A 163 -7.40 -3.54 16.91
CA PRO A 163 -6.23 -3.92 16.12
C PRO A 163 -6.00 -5.44 16.06
N GLU A 164 -6.40 -6.16 17.10
CA GLU A 164 -6.23 -7.62 17.25
C GLU A 164 -6.94 -8.39 16.14
N ILE A 165 -7.99 -7.82 15.54
CA ILE A 165 -8.72 -8.37 14.40
C ILE A 165 -7.80 -8.62 13.20
N HIS A 166 -6.73 -7.83 13.05
CA HIS A 166 -5.73 -7.97 12.00
C HIS A 166 -4.44 -8.66 12.46
N LEU A 167 -4.29 -8.87 13.77
CA LEU A 167 -3.02 -9.25 14.43
C LEU A 167 -3.12 -10.58 15.19
N GLY A 168 -3.99 -11.49 14.73
CA GLY A 168 -4.02 -12.88 15.22
C GLY A 168 -5.30 -13.30 15.94
N ALA A 169 -6.25 -12.41 16.24
CA ALA A 169 -7.53 -12.81 16.81
C ALA A 169 -8.39 -13.64 15.83
N ASP A 170 -8.20 -13.42 14.53
CA ASP A 170 -8.74 -14.23 13.45
C ASP A 170 -7.59 -14.64 12.51
N ALA A 171 -7.27 -15.94 12.49
CA ALA A 171 -6.17 -16.48 11.69
C ALA A 171 -6.40 -16.30 10.18
N THR A 172 -7.65 -16.42 9.71
CA THR A 172 -8.01 -16.25 8.30
C THR A 172 -7.82 -14.79 7.89
N ARG A 173 -8.35 -13.85 8.68
CA ARG A 173 -8.19 -12.41 8.43
C ARG A 173 -6.74 -11.96 8.55
N THR A 174 -5.99 -12.49 9.51
CA THR A 174 -4.56 -12.19 9.69
C THR A 174 -3.75 -12.67 8.48
N LYS A 175 -4.04 -13.88 7.98
CA LYS A 175 -3.40 -14.41 6.76
C LYS A 175 -3.73 -13.56 5.53
N ALA A 176 -5.00 -13.15 5.39
CA ALA A 176 -5.42 -12.26 4.30
C ALA A 176 -4.72 -10.90 4.38
N PHE A 177 -4.62 -10.32 5.57
CA PHE A 177 -3.91 -9.07 5.84
C PHE A 177 -2.42 -9.17 5.47
N ALA A 178 -1.72 -10.20 5.94
CA ALA A 178 -0.30 -10.41 5.63
C ALA A 178 -0.08 -10.57 4.11
N ALA A 179 -0.94 -11.32 3.42
CA ALA A 179 -0.86 -11.50 1.97
C ALA A 179 -1.12 -10.19 1.20
N ALA A 180 -2.06 -9.36 1.66
CA ALA A 180 -2.33 -8.05 1.09
C ALA A 180 -1.15 -7.09 1.27
N MET A 181 -0.57 -7.05 2.48
CA MET A 181 0.62 -6.25 2.77
C MET A 181 1.82 -6.70 1.96
N PHE A 182 1.97 -8.00 1.72
CA PHE A 182 3.03 -8.54 0.86
C PHE A 182 2.89 -8.01 -0.57
N GLY A 183 1.71 -8.13 -1.18
CA GLY A 183 1.47 -7.63 -2.54
C GLY A 183 1.70 -6.11 -2.66
N ARG A 184 1.21 -5.34 -1.67
CA ARG A 184 1.41 -3.88 -1.61
C ARG A 184 2.91 -3.53 -1.49
N ALA A 185 3.62 -4.19 -0.59
CA ALA A 185 5.05 -3.97 -0.35
C ALA A 185 5.89 -4.40 -1.56
N MET A 186 5.52 -5.47 -2.27
CA MET A 186 6.18 -5.85 -3.54
C MET A 186 6.01 -4.76 -4.60
N GLY A 187 4.80 -4.23 -4.76
CA GLY A 187 4.52 -3.16 -5.73
C GLY A 187 5.34 -1.90 -5.46
N ILE A 188 5.39 -1.44 -4.20
CA ILE A 188 6.16 -0.25 -3.80
C ILE A 188 7.66 -0.55 -3.83
N GLY A 189 8.08 -1.66 -3.23
CA GLY A 189 9.47 -2.05 -3.03
C GLY A 189 10.23 -2.21 -4.34
N ARG A 190 9.60 -2.74 -5.39
CA ARG A 190 10.23 -2.84 -6.74
C ARG A 190 10.68 -1.48 -7.27
N GLY A 191 9.98 -0.40 -6.92
CA GLY A 191 10.37 0.97 -7.29
C GLY A 191 11.34 1.63 -6.30
N VAL A 192 11.22 1.32 -5.01
CA VAL A 192 11.98 1.99 -3.94
C VAL A 192 13.35 1.34 -3.68
N VAL A 193 13.41 0.00 -3.60
CA VAL A 193 14.64 -0.74 -3.24
C VAL A 193 15.83 -0.41 -4.15
N PRO A 194 15.68 -0.26 -5.49
CA PRO A 194 16.79 0.13 -6.36
C PRO A 194 17.38 1.52 -6.08
N LEU A 195 16.65 2.38 -5.37
CA LEU A 195 17.05 3.74 -5.02
C LEU A 195 17.79 3.80 -3.66
N LEU A 196 17.82 2.72 -2.90
CA LEU A 196 18.49 2.66 -1.61
C LEU A 196 20.00 2.56 -1.79
N ASP A 197 20.74 3.36 -1.03
CA ASP A 197 22.20 3.28 -0.96
C ASP A 197 22.62 2.30 0.15
N LEU A 198 22.50 0.99 -0.15
CA LEU A 198 22.85 -0.08 0.78
C LEU A 198 24.28 -0.58 0.57
N PRO A 199 24.98 -1.01 1.65
CA PRO A 199 26.35 -1.51 1.53
C PRO A 199 26.42 -2.75 0.62
N ARG A 200 27.40 -2.77 -0.29
CA ARG A 200 27.65 -3.87 -1.23
C ARG A 200 28.76 -4.82 -0.79
N ARG A 201 29.39 -4.55 0.35
CA ARG A 201 30.47 -5.38 0.89
C ARG A 201 29.93 -6.70 1.43
N ASP A 202 30.78 -7.72 1.40
CA ASP A 202 30.43 -9.01 1.97
C ASP A 202 30.23 -8.90 3.49
N GLY A 203 29.26 -9.67 4.02
CA GLY A 203 28.86 -9.64 5.42
C GLY A 203 28.13 -8.37 5.87
N ALA A 204 27.66 -7.52 4.94
CA ALA A 204 26.79 -6.40 5.29
C ALA A 204 25.45 -6.90 5.86
N ARG A 205 24.98 -6.25 6.93
CA ARG A 205 23.73 -6.60 7.63
C ARG A 205 22.80 -5.40 7.68
N VAL A 206 21.53 -5.63 7.37
CA VAL A 206 20.42 -4.69 7.52
C VAL A 206 19.40 -5.34 8.43
N LEU A 207 18.65 -4.54 9.19
CA LEU A 207 17.52 -5.03 9.98
C LEU A 207 16.25 -4.38 9.43
N ASP A 208 15.33 -5.21 8.90
CA ASP A 208 14.00 -4.77 8.48
C ASP A 208 13.04 -4.77 9.69
N LEU A 209 13.17 -3.73 10.52
CA LEU A 209 12.39 -3.61 11.75
C LEU A 209 10.90 -3.43 11.41
N ALA A 210 10.05 -4.34 11.91
CA ALA A 210 8.64 -4.43 11.54
C ALA A 210 8.39 -4.61 10.03
N GLY A 211 9.28 -5.35 9.34
CA GLY A 211 9.21 -5.65 7.91
C GLY A 211 7.97 -6.43 7.42
N GLY A 212 7.06 -6.75 8.34
CA GLY A 212 5.79 -7.42 8.06
C GLY A 212 6.01 -8.76 7.35
N PRO A 213 5.43 -8.98 6.17
CA PRO A 213 5.56 -10.25 5.45
C PRO A 213 6.91 -10.41 4.72
N GLY A 214 7.89 -9.52 4.93
CA GLY A 214 9.26 -9.67 4.46
C GLY A 214 9.51 -9.31 3.00
N ALA A 215 8.55 -8.67 2.32
CA ALA A 215 8.68 -8.29 0.90
C ALA A 215 9.88 -7.37 0.64
N TYR A 216 10.14 -6.39 1.52
CA TYR A 216 11.31 -5.51 1.39
C TYR A 216 12.62 -6.27 1.61
N ALA A 217 12.70 -7.12 2.63
CA ALA A 217 13.84 -8.00 2.86
C ALA A 217 14.17 -8.86 1.63
N ILE A 218 13.17 -9.51 1.03
CA ILE A 218 13.33 -10.30 -0.19
C ILE A 218 13.89 -9.45 -1.33
N LEU A 219 13.27 -8.32 -1.63
CA LEU A 219 13.69 -7.43 -2.71
C LEU A 219 15.10 -6.85 -2.48
N MET A 220 15.46 -6.56 -1.22
CA MET A 220 16.80 -6.11 -0.85
C MET A 220 17.84 -7.20 -1.10
N CYS A 221 17.58 -8.44 -0.68
CA CYS A 221 18.48 -9.57 -0.94
C CYS A 221 18.62 -9.87 -2.45
N GLU A 222 17.54 -9.79 -3.22
CA GLU A 222 17.58 -9.95 -4.69
C GLU A 222 18.43 -8.86 -5.36
N LYS A 223 18.30 -7.61 -4.92
CA LYS A 223 19.04 -6.47 -5.50
C LYS A 223 20.49 -6.38 -5.03
N PHE A 224 20.77 -6.83 -3.81
CA PHE A 224 22.07 -6.77 -3.15
C PHE A 224 22.47 -8.18 -2.66
N PRO A 225 23.01 -9.06 -3.52
CA PRO A 225 23.19 -10.48 -3.20
C PRO A 225 24.15 -10.79 -2.03
N LYS A 226 24.99 -9.82 -1.64
CA LYS A 226 25.92 -9.93 -0.51
C LYS A 226 25.34 -9.42 0.82
N LEU A 227 24.13 -8.86 0.76
CA LEU A 227 23.42 -8.32 1.91
C LEU A 227 22.75 -9.45 2.68
N ARG A 228 22.78 -9.36 4.00
CA ARG A 228 21.94 -10.13 4.91
C ARG A 228 20.93 -9.20 5.54
N VAL A 229 19.67 -9.57 5.53
CA VAL A 229 18.56 -8.83 6.15
C VAL A 229 18.03 -9.64 7.33
#